data_AF-A0A497K5I1-F1
#
_entry.id   AF-A0A497K5I1-F1
#
_cell.length_a   1.000
_cell.length_b   1.000
_cell.length_c   1.000
_cell.angle_alpha   90.00
_cell.angle_beta   90.00
_cell.angle_gamma   90.00
#
_symmetry.space_group_name_H-M   'P 1'
#
loop_
_entity.id
_entity.type
_entity.pdbx_description
1 polymer ?
#
loop_
_entity_poly.entity_id
_entity_poly.type
_entity_poly.pdbx_seq_one_letter_code
_entity_poly.pdbx_strand_id
1 'polypeptide(L)'
;MAEKKNMISDWHGIPREEIDWYPRVESELCMGCGICVLGCGRRVYKFDYENNVPVVANPLNCLVGCTTCANTCPQHAISFPPMSYLHKLIRKRGVISRSRKVLMSNIEKYAYKRDS
;
A
#
# COMPACT_ATOMS: atom_id res chain seq x y z
N MET A 1 -4.42 -29.44 11.80
CA MET A 1 -4.54 -28.03 12.20
C MET A 1 -3.75 -27.23 11.19
N ALA A 2 -4.41 -26.58 10.22
CA ALA A 2 -3.72 -25.80 9.21
C ALA A 2 -3.12 -24.57 9.86
N GLU A 3 -1.79 -24.49 9.85
CA GLU A 3 -1.03 -23.33 10.33
C GLU A 3 -1.53 -22.09 9.58
N LYS A 4 -2.05 -21.11 10.34
CA LYS A 4 -2.39 -19.79 9.82
C LYS A 4 -1.10 -19.13 9.34
N LYS A 5 -0.75 -19.35 8.06
CA LYS A 5 0.26 -18.57 7.36
C LYS A 5 -0.22 -17.11 7.39
N ASN A 6 0.33 -16.31 8.30
CA ASN A 6 0.19 -14.86 8.24
C ASN A 6 0.73 -14.43 6.87
N MET A 7 -0.18 -14.25 5.91
CA MET A 7 0.10 -13.84 4.54
C MET A 7 0.41 -12.35 4.53
N ILE A 8 1.54 -11.96 5.10
CA ILE A 8 2.17 -10.72 4.69
C ILE A 8 2.99 -11.08 3.46
N SER A 9 2.43 -10.81 2.28
CA SER A 9 3.03 -11.15 1.00
C SER A 9 4.23 -10.27 0.70
N ASP A 10 5.34 -10.86 0.26
CA ASP A 10 6.49 -10.14 -0.29
C ASP A 10 6.07 -9.17 -1.40
N TRP A 11 6.60 -7.95 -1.37
CA TRP A 11 6.41 -6.99 -2.45
C TRP A 11 7.55 -7.10 -3.45
N HIS A 12 7.27 -7.73 -4.60
CA HIS A 12 8.26 -8.04 -5.63
C HIS A 12 9.53 -8.72 -5.08
N GLY A 13 9.39 -9.65 -4.14
CA GLY A 13 10.53 -10.38 -3.54
C GLY A 13 11.33 -9.55 -2.53
N ILE A 14 10.68 -8.60 -1.87
CA ILE A 14 11.18 -7.90 -0.69
C ILE A 14 10.17 -8.17 0.42
N PRO A 15 10.59 -8.68 1.59
CA PRO A 15 9.72 -8.86 2.74
C PRO A 15 9.06 -7.53 3.11
N ARG A 16 7.78 -7.55 3.42
CA ARG A 16 6.98 -6.34 3.61
C ARG A 16 7.45 -5.52 4.81
N GLU A 17 7.99 -6.21 5.82
CA GLU A 17 8.55 -5.68 7.06
C GLU A 17 9.80 -4.83 6.81
N GLU A 18 10.49 -5.04 5.68
CA GLU A 18 11.65 -4.25 5.28
C GLU A 18 11.28 -2.94 4.55
N ILE A 19 9.98 -2.66 4.36
CA ILE A 19 9.47 -1.53 3.58
C ILE A 19 8.69 -0.58 4.47
N ASP A 20 9.24 0.60 4.69
CA ASP A 20 8.58 1.70 5.38
C ASP A 20 7.67 2.44 4.38
N TRP A 21 6.51 1.84 4.09
CA TRP A 21 5.47 2.45 3.25
C TRP A 21 4.09 2.24 3.88
N TYR A 22 3.58 3.24 4.57
CA TYR A 22 2.23 3.26 5.13
C TYR A 22 1.82 4.71 5.41
N PRO A 23 0.52 5.01 5.50
CA PRO A 23 0.07 6.37 5.73
C PRO A 23 0.39 6.83 7.15
N ARG A 24 0.56 8.14 7.33
CA ARG A 24 0.44 8.84 8.62
C ARG A 24 -0.81 9.74 8.56
N VAL A 25 -1.43 9.95 9.71
CA VAL A 25 -2.63 10.78 9.84
C VAL A 25 -2.27 11.97 10.72
N GLU A 26 -2.41 13.17 10.17
CA GLU A 26 -2.24 14.41 10.90
C GLU A 26 -3.60 14.78 11.54
N SER A 27 -3.76 14.44 12.83
CA SER A 27 -5.02 14.59 13.59
C SER A 27 -5.57 16.01 13.54
N GLU A 28 -4.69 17.00 13.64
CA GLU A 28 -5.05 18.43 13.67
C GLU A 28 -5.74 18.91 12.38
N LEU A 29 -5.48 18.24 11.26
CA LEU A 29 -6.12 18.55 9.98
C LEU A 29 -7.34 17.65 9.72
N CYS A 30 -7.47 16.54 10.45
CA CYS A 30 -8.49 15.55 10.19
C CYS A 30 -9.86 16.00 10.67
N MET A 31 -10.86 15.94 9.79
CA MET A 31 -12.25 16.26 10.14
C MET A 31 -13.11 15.02 10.48
N GLY A 32 -12.49 13.84 10.67
CA GLY A 32 -13.21 12.62 11.05
C GLY A 32 -14.16 12.03 10.00
N CYS A 33 -14.01 12.36 8.70
CA CYS A 33 -14.98 11.98 7.67
C CYS A 33 -15.03 10.46 7.33
N GLY A 34 -14.04 9.67 7.77
CA GLY A 34 -14.04 8.21 7.58
C GLY A 34 -13.79 7.71 6.15
N ILE A 35 -13.62 8.58 5.14
CA ILE A 35 -13.38 8.19 3.74
C ILE A 35 -12.19 7.23 3.61
N CYS A 36 -11.10 7.49 4.33
CA CYS A 36 -9.91 6.62 4.34
C CYS A 36 -10.18 5.25 4.97
N VAL A 37 -11.04 5.18 6.00
CA VAL A 37 -11.41 3.93 6.68
C VAL A 37 -12.27 3.06 5.76
N LEU A 38 -13.29 3.65 5.13
CA LEU A 38 -14.24 2.92 4.27
C LEU A 38 -13.67 2.64 2.87
N GLY A 39 -12.86 3.55 2.33
CA GLY A 39 -12.28 3.43 1.00
C GLY A 39 -11.06 2.49 0.93
N CYS A 40 -10.40 2.20 2.06
CA CYS A 40 -9.25 1.30 2.07
C CYS A 40 -9.68 -0.18 2.15
N GLY A 41 -9.80 -0.82 0.99
CA GLY A 41 -10.12 -2.27 0.90
C GLY A 41 -9.12 -3.20 1.61
N ARG A 42 -7.94 -2.70 1.99
CA ARG A 42 -6.90 -3.45 2.71
C ARG A 42 -6.97 -3.32 4.23
N ARG A 43 -7.99 -2.62 4.76
CA ARG A 43 -8.27 -2.50 6.20
C ARG A 43 -7.06 -1.96 6.99
N VAL A 44 -6.36 -1.00 6.41
CA VAL A 44 -5.20 -0.33 7.03
C VAL A 44 -5.63 0.46 8.26
N TYR A 45 -6.82 1.05 8.22
CA TYR A 45 -7.33 1.92 9.26
C TYR A 45 -8.36 1.24 10.16
N LYS A 46 -8.44 1.75 11.39
CA LYS A 46 -9.62 1.70 12.27
C LYS A 46 -10.06 3.14 12.53
N PHE A 47 -11.24 3.32 13.11
CA PHE A 47 -11.72 4.64 13.49
C PHE A 47 -11.79 4.72 15.01
N ASP A 48 -11.18 5.75 15.57
CA ASP A 48 -11.30 6.13 16.96
C ASP A 48 -12.49 7.10 17.07
N TYR A 49 -13.58 6.60 17.65
CA TYR A 49 -14.82 7.37 17.81
C TYR A 49 -14.76 8.37 18.96
N GLU A 50 -13.86 8.18 19.94
CA GLU A 50 -13.71 9.12 21.06
C GLU A 50 -13.00 10.38 20.58
N ASN A 51 -11.93 10.20 19.80
CA ASN A 51 -11.14 11.31 19.26
C ASN A 51 -11.59 11.75 17.86
N ASN A 52 -12.59 11.09 17.28
CA ASN A 52 -13.14 11.35 15.94
C ASN A 52 -12.07 11.36 14.82
N VAL A 53 -11.09 10.44 14.89
CA VAL A 53 -9.98 10.35 13.92
C VAL A 53 -9.69 8.91 13.49
N PRO A 54 -9.23 8.69 12.25
CA PRO A 54 -8.78 7.38 11.80
C PRO A 54 -7.40 7.05 12.39
N VAL A 55 -7.23 5.81 12.82
CA VAL A 55 -5.97 5.26 13.35
C VAL A 55 -5.43 4.20 12.39
N VAL A 56 -4.13 4.24 12.12
CA VAL A 56 -3.44 3.26 11.28
C VAL A 56 -3.20 1.98 12.07
N ALA A 57 -4.17 1.07 12.05
CA ALA A 57 -4.14 -0.17 12.84
C ALA A 57 -3.35 -1.31 12.18
N ASN A 58 -3.30 -1.36 10.85
CA ASN A 58 -2.61 -2.42 10.11
C ASN A 58 -1.68 -1.81 9.04
N PRO A 59 -0.56 -1.19 9.42
CA PRO A 59 0.32 -0.48 8.49
C PRO A 59 0.88 -1.40 7.38
N LEU A 60 1.25 -2.64 7.71
CA LEU A 60 1.82 -3.59 6.74
C LEU A 60 0.82 -4.05 5.67
N ASN A 61 -0.48 -3.91 5.93
CA ASN A 61 -1.50 -4.19 4.91
C ASN A 61 -1.53 -3.12 3.82
N CYS A 62 -0.96 -1.94 4.05
CA CYS A 62 -0.90 -0.89 3.05
C CYS A 62 -0.11 -1.38 1.83
N LEU A 63 -0.69 -1.22 0.63
CA LEU A 63 -0.04 -1.60 -0.61
C LEU A 63 1.12 -0.64 -0.87
N VAL A 64 2.32 -1.19 -1.04
CA VAL A 64 3.51 -0.40 -1.34
C VAL A 64 3.30 0.39 -2.64
N GLY A 65 3.47 1.72 -2.56
CA GLY A 65 3.24 2.66 -3.66
C GLY A 65 1.80 3.17 -3.80
N CYS A 66 0.83 2.61 -3.06
CA CYS A 66 -0.52 3.16 -3.03
C CYS A 66 -0.57 4.44 -2.19
N THR A 67 -1.22 5.48 -2.72
CA THR A 67 -1.44 6.78 -2.04
C THR A 67 -2.90 7.25 -2.15
N THR A 68 -3.82 6.38 -2.57
CA THR A 68 -5.21 6.75 -2.87
C THR A 68 -5.89 7.48 -1.70
N CYS A 69 -5.72 7.00 -0.46
CA CYS A 69 -6.34 7.63 0.70
C CYS A 69 -5.84 9.05 0.96
N ALA A 70 -4.58 9.36 0.65
CA ALA A 70 -4.05 10.73 0.71
C ALA A 70 -4.67 11.61 -0.37
N ASN A 71 -4.77 11.11 -1.61
CA ASN A 71 -5.36 11.85 -2.72
C ASN A 71 -6.87 12.11 -2.53
N THR A 72 -7.58 11.21 -1.86
CA THR A 72 -9.03 11.35 -1.60
C THR A 72 -9.34 12.11 -0.31
N CYS A 73 -8.33 12.45 0.50
CA CYS A 73 -8.56 13.19 1.74
C CYS A 73 -8.80 14.67 1.42
N PRO A 74 -10.01 15.22 1.66
CA PRO A 74 -10.31 16.61 1.32
C PRO A 74 -9.53 17.63 2.17
N GLN A 75 -9.05 17.21 3.34
CA GLN A 75 -8.24 18.04 4.25
C GLN A 75 -6.74 17.85 4.06
N HIS A 76 -6.32 16.96 3.14
CA HIS A 76 -4.91 16.58 2.97
C HIS A 76 -4.22 16.12 4.28
N ALA A 77 -4.99 15.56 5.22
CA ALA A 77 -4.55 15.13 6.54
C ALA A 77 -3.82 13.77 6.54
N ILE A 78 -3.46 13.24 5.37
CA ILE A 78 -2.82 11.93 5.25
C ILE A 78 -1.55 12.09 4.43
N SER A 79 -0.43 11.69 5.01
CA SER A 79 0.88 11.74 4.38
C SER A 79 1.48 10.34 4.19
N PHE A 80 2.42 10.22 3.26
CA PHE A 80 3.19 9.01 2.99
C PHE A 80 4.67 9.36 2.92
N PRO A 81 5.56 8.36 3.06
CA PRO A 81 6.95 8.50 2.66
C PRO A 81 7.05 9.05 1.23
N PRO A 82 8.07 9.86 0.91
CA PRO A 82 8.20 10.46 -0.41
C PRO A 82 8.42 9.37 -1.47
N MET A 83 7.86 9.55 -2.67
CA MET A 83 8.03 8.58 -3.77
C MET A 83 9.51 8.30 -4.11
N SER A 84 10.41 9.25 -3.84
CA SER A 84 11.85 9.06 -3.98
C SER A 84 12.40 7.91 -3.13
N TYR A 85 11.87 7.67 -1.93
CA TYR A 85 12.20 6.51 -1.09
C TYR A 85 11.89 5.22 -1.84
N LEU A 86 10.68 5.10 -2.40
CA LEU A 86 10.24 3.92 -3.12
C LEU A 86 11.05 3.70 -4.39
N HIS A 87 11.32 4.75 -5.17
CA HIS A 87 12.16 4.65 -6.37
C HIS A 87 13.58 4.19 -6.05
N LYS A 88 14.17 4.69 -4.94
CA LYS A 88 15.48 4.25 -4.47
C LYS A 88 15.47 2.78 -4.07
N LEU A 89 14.43 2.34 -3.38
CA LEU A 89 14.24 0.93 -3.00
C LEU A 89 14.13 0.02 -4.23
N ILE A 90 13.30 0.40 -5.21
CA ILE A 90 13.10 -0.31 -6.49
C ILE A 90 14.44 -0.53 -7.20
N ARG A 91 15.27 0.53 -7.29
CA ARG A 91 16.60 0.45 -7.90
C ARG A 91 17.54 -0.42 -7.08
N LYS A 92 17.65 -0.19 -5.77
CA LYS A 92 18.59 -0.88 -4.89
C LYS A 92 18.34 -2.38 -4.80
N ARG A 93 17.07 -2.80 -4.82
CA ARG A 93 16.68 -4.21 -4.67
C ARG A 93 16.49 -4.95 -5.99
N GLY A 94 16.81 -4.31 -7.12
CA GLY A 94 16.70 -4.94 -8.45
C GLY A 94 15.26 -5.29 -8.85
N VAL A 95 14.26 -4.55 -8.36
CA VAL A 95 12.84 -4.83 -8.63
C VAL A 95 12.54 -4.75 -10.12
N ILE A 96 13.13 -3.79 -10.84
CA ILE A 96 12.91 -3.62 -12.28
C ILE A 96 13.32 -4.87 -13.08
N SER A 97 14.52 -5.39 -12.83
CA SER A 97 15.02 -6.57 -13.56
C SER A 97 14.21 -7.81 -13.23
N ARG A 98 13.84 -8.00 -11.96
CA ARG A 98 12.96 -9.08 -11.51
C ARG A 98 11.57 -8.99 -12.16
N SER A 99 10.93 -7.83 -12.15
CA SER A 99 9.61 -7.62 -12.75
C SER A 99 9.62 -7.91 -14.25
N ARG A 100 10.65 -7.48 -14.98
CA ARG A 100 10.81 -7.83 -16.41
C ARG A 100 10.94 -9.33 -16.62
N LYS A 101 11.78 -10.01 -15.84
CA LYS A 101 11.94 -11.47 -15.92
C LYS A 101 10.61 -12.19 -15.66
N VAL A 102 9.90 -11.83 -14.59
CA VAL A 102 8.59 -12.43 -14.26
C VAL A 102 7.59 -12.21 -15.38
N LEU A 103 7.51 -11.00 -15.95
CA LEU A 103 6.60 -10.72 -17.06
C LEU A 103 6.92 -11.58 -18.29
N MET A 104 8.19 -11.68 -18.66
CA MET A 104 8.65 -12.48 -19.81
C MET A 104 8.45 -13.99 -19.61
N SER A 105 8.61 -14.48 -18.38
CA SER A 105 8.33 -15.89 -18.06
C SER A 105 6.83 -16.22 -18.01
N ASN A 106 5.94 -15.22 -18.07
CA ASN A 106 4.49 -15.39 -17.96
C ASN A 106 3.75 -14.70 -19.11
N ILE A 107 4.34 -14.67 -20.31
CA ILE A 107 3.78 -13.98 -21.49
C ILE A 107 2.36 -14.46 -21.78
N GLU A 108 2.09 -15.76 -21.75
CA GLU A 108 0.75 -16.30 -22.05
C GLU A 108 -0.35 -15.76 -21.12
N LYS A 109 0.00 -15.48 -19.87
CA LYS A 109 -0.92 -14.95 -18.85
C LYS A 109 -1.14 -13.45 -18.98
N TYR A 110 -0.09 -12.69 -19.31
CA TYR A 110 -0.10 -11.23 -19.25
C TYR A 110 -0.14 -10.54 -20.62
N ALA A 111 0.03 -11.29 -21.71
CA ALA A 111 -0.10 -10.74 -23.06
C ALA A 111 -1.53 -10.26 -23.30
N TYR A 112 -1.66 -9.01 -23.71
CA TYR A 112 -2.92 -8.48 -24.21
C TYR A 112 -3.21 -9.09 -25.58
N LYS A 113 -4.29 -9.87 -25.67
CA LYS A 113 -4.79 -10.42 -26.94
C LYS A 113 -5.82 -9.44 -27.49
N ARG A 114 -5.56 -8.86 -28.65
CA ARG A 114 -6.59 -8.13 -29.40
C ARG A 114 -7.47 -9.15 -30.08
N ASP A 115 -8.75 -9.19 -29.71
CA ASP A 115 -9.73 -9.95 -30.47
C ASP A 115 -9.83 -9.29 -31.86
N SER A 116 -9.64 -10.11 -32.91
CA SER A 116 -9.75 -9.71 -34.31
C SER A 116 -11.19 -9.84 -34.78
#